data_AF-A0A5N6W143-F1
#
_entry.id   AF-A0A5N6W143-F1
#
_cell.length_a   1.000
_cell.length_b   1.000
_cell.length_c   1.000
_cell.angle_alpha   90.00
_cell.angle_beta   90.00
_cell.angle_gamma   90.00
#
_symmetry.space_group_name_H-M   'P 1'
#
loop_
_entity.id
_entity.type
_entity.pdbx_description
1 polymer ?
#
loop_
_entity_poly.entity_id
_entity_poly.type
_entity_poly.pdbx_seq_one_letter_code
_entity_poly.pdbx_strand_id
1 'polypeptide(L)'
;MSTNLSMPAEPAVYLLIGSLPLLIISESVSRSHTGTALFKMLSSVAFLSGPLFLTPGEWTSTRSLITAGLLFSFAGDFFLIPSRSEFYNANSNPQQEKKISISFQLGVVAFAAAHIAYILAFFQDNEIISWGTFATTFLITMAVAKWLGVIYPPPHSSARSNVLDLDLPADMKPLVLVYATIISVMFATAASTTPIDVLSRWQYQRVFGAAMFVASDVYVAKDAFKKSPGSRGWVQSTFGYGLYFWGQMVIAGLV
;
A
#
# COMPACT_ATOMS: atom_id res chain seq x y z
N MET A 1 2.40 21.85 20.13
CA MET A 1 2.03 20.44 20.31
C MET A 1 2.97 19.62 19.47
N SER A 2 3.92 18.92 20.10
CA SER A 2 4.89 18.06 19.40
C SER A 2 4.15 16.91 18.73
N THR A 3 4.29 16.82 17.42
CA THR A 3 3.65 15.82 16.58
C THR A 3 4.39 14.48 16.70
N ASN A 4 4.19 13.75 17.79
CA ASN A 4 4.85 12.45 17.97
C ASN A 4 4.01 11.35 17.32
N LEU A 5 4.32 11.03 16.06
CA LEU A 5 3.94 9.74 15.46
C LEU A 5 4.61 8.63 16.29
N SER A 6 3.83 7.64 16.72
CA SER A 6 4.40 6.43 17.32
C SER A 6 5.00 5.60 16.18
N MET A 7 6.30 5.40 16.21
CA MET A 7 7.02 4.55 15.25
C MET A 7 7.40 3.23 15.92
N PRO A 8 7.54 2.13 15.16
CA PRO A 8 8.12 0.89 15.65
C PRO A 8 9.52 1.13 16.25
N ALA A 9 9.99 0.18 17.06
CA ALA A 9 11.29 0.25 17.71
C ALA A 9 12.43 0.68 16.77
N GLU A 10 13.40 1.46 17.29
CA GLU A 10 14.49 2.06 16.48
C GLU A 10 15.19 1.09 15.51
N PRO A 11 15.48 -0.19 15.85
CA PRO A 11 16.10 -1.12 14.91
C PRO A 11 15.31 -1.28 13.60
N ALA A 12 13.99 -1.18 13.67
CA ALA A 12 13.08 -1.26 12.53
C ALA A 12 13.21 -0.05 11.61
N VAL A 13 13.27 1.13 12.22
CA VAL A 13 13.45 2.40 11.51
C VAL A 13 14.79 2.40 10.79
N TYR A 14 15.87 1.98 11.46
CA TYR A 14 17.18 1.85 10.83
C TYR A 14 17.21 0.81 9.72
N LEU A 15 16.55 -0.34 9.92
CA LEU A 15 16.42 -1.37 8.90
C LEU A 15 15.73 -0.81 7.65
N LEU A 16 14.64 -0.05 7.80
CA LEU A 16 13.96 0.54 6.65
C LEU A 16 14.79 1.64 5.98
N ILE A 17 15.40 2.54 6.76
CA ILE A 17 16.26 3.61 6.23
C ILE A 17 17.43 3.04 5.42
N GLY A 18 17.98 1.89 5.81
CA GLY A 18 19.02 1.20 5.04
C GLY A 18 18.49 0.41 3.85
N SER A 19 17.48 -0.43 4.07
CA SER A 19 16.98 -1.38 3.06
C SER A 19 16.21 -0.71 1.92
N LEU A 20 15.43 0.34 2.20
CA LEU A 20 14.60 1.00 1.18
C LEU A 20 15.43 1.70 0.10
N PRO A 21 16.45 2.53 0.41
CA PRO A 21 17.34 3.07 -0.61
C PRO A 21 18.05 1.97 -1.41
N LEU A 22 18.49 0.89 -0.75
CA LEU A 22 19.14 -0.24 -1.42
C LEU A 22 18.18 -0.99 -2.35
N LEU A 23 16.92 -1.17 -1.96
CA LEU A 23 15.86 -1.71 -2.82
C LEU A 23 15.73 -0.84 -4.07
N ILE A 24 15.59 0.46 -3.86
CA ILE A 24 15.40 1.40 -4.95
C ILE A 24 16.61 1.37 -5.89
N ILE A 25 17.83 1.48 -5.37
CA ILE A 25 19.08 1.40 -6.16
C ILE A 25 19.15 0.07 -6.92
N SER A 26 18.84 -1.05 -6.25
CA SER A 26 18.88 -2.37 -6.86
C SER A 26 17.92 -2.51 -8.04
N GLU A 27 16.72 -1.95 -7.92
CA GLU A 27 15.70 -2.03 -8.98
C GLU A 27 15.94 -1.03 -10.12
N SER A 28 16.23 0.23 -9.79
CA SER A 28 16.28 1.32 -10.77
C SER A 28 17.66 1.53 -11.39
N VAL A 29 18.75 1.29 -10.64
CA VAL A 29 20.12 1.57 -11.09
C VAL A 29 20.83 0.28 -11.46
N SER A 30 20.97 -0.65 -10.50
CA SER A 30 21.77 -1.86 -10.71
C SER A 30 21.02 -2.94 -11.50
N ARG A 31 19.70 -2.84 -11.64
CA ARG A 31 18.83 -3.85 -12.29
C ARG A 31 19.16 -5.27 -11.81
N SER A 32 19.30 -5.43 -10.49
CA SER A 32 19.61 -6.71 -9.86
C SER A 32 18.34 -7.33 -9.30
N HIS A 33 17.86 -8.42 -9.93
CA HIS A 33 16.67 -9.14 -9.47
C HIS A 33 16.81 -9.65 -8.04
N THR A 34 17.94 -10.28 -7.73
CA THR A 34 18.22 -10.83 -6.39
C THR A 34 18.28 -9.71 -5.34
N GLY A 35 18.92 -8.58 -5.66
CA GLY A 35 18.98 -7.44 -4.75
C GLY A 35 17.61 -6.83 -4.49
N THR A 36 16.78 -6.69 -5.53
CA THR A 36 15.42 -6.17 -5.41
C THR A 36 14.57 -7.09 -4.54
N ALA A 37 14.64 -8.41 -4.76
CA ALA A 37 13.95 -9.38 -3.92
C ALA A 37 14.42 -9.29 -2.46
N LEU A 38 15.73 -9.31 -2.21
CA LEU A 38 16.29 -9.28 -0.86
C LEU A 38 15.92 -8.00 -0.11
N PHE A 39 16.20 -6.83 -0.70
CA PHE A 39 15.97 -5.56 -0.02
C PHE A 39 14.48 -5.26 0.15
N LYS A 40 13.62 -5.72 -0.76
CA LYS A 40 12.17 -5.64 -0.56
C LYS A 40 11.73 -6.42 0.67
N MET A 41 12.16 -7.68 0.79
CA MET A 41 11.82 -8.50 1.95
C MET A 41 12.40 -7.94 3.25
N LEU A 42 13.62 -7.38 3.22
CA LEU A 42 14.21 -6.70 4.39
C LEU A 42 13.42 -5.45 4.79
N SER A 43 13.00 -4.61 3.82
CA SER A 43 12.12 -3.48 4.08
C SER A 43 10.77 -3.94 4.64
N SER A 44 10.25 -5.10 4.20
CA SER A 44 9.00 -5.65 4.74
C SER A 44 9.15 -6.18 6.17
N VAL A 45 10.29 -6.79 6.51
CA VAL A 45 10.57 -7.22 7.89
C VAL A 45 10.59 -6.03 8.86
N ALA A 46 10.99 -4.83 8.40
CA ALA A 46 11.01 -3.65 9.24
C ALA A 46 9.64 -3.34 9.87
N PHE A 47 8.54 -3.42 9.11
CA PHE A 47 7.21 -3.17 9.68
C PHE A 47 6.68 -4.32 10.55
N LEU A 48 7.27 -5.53 10.46
CA LEU A 48 6.91 -6.66 11.33
C LEU A 48 7.60 -6.62 12.70
N SER A 49 8.58 -5.74 12.89
CA SER A 49 9.31 -5.66 14.15
C SER A 49 8.40 -5.32 15.34
N GLY A 50 7.41 -4.44 15.15
CA GLY A 50 6.50 -4.00 16.22
C GLY A 50 5.82 -5.21 16.88
N PRO A 51 5.05 -6.00 16.12
CA PRO A 51 4.49 -7.26 16.62
C PRO A 51 5.50 -8.23 17.23
N LEU A 52 6.71 -8.33 16.67
CA LEU A 52 7.74 -9.26 17.16
C LEU A 52 8.29 -8.89 18.54
N PHE A 53 8.22 -7.61 18.92
CA PHE A 53 8.66 -7.12 20.23
C PHE A 53 7.54 -7.03 21.27
N LEU A 54 6.30 -7.39 20.92
CA LEU A 54 5.20 -7.43 21.88
C LEU A 54 5.41 -8.53 22.93
N THR A 55 5.23 -8.16 24.20
CA THR A 55 5.19 -9.13 25.29
C THR A 55 3.82 -9.84 25.36
N PRO A 56 3.72 -11.05 25.93
CA PRO A 56 2.47 -11.81 25.99
C PRO A 56 1.27 -11.07 26.60
N GLY A 57 1.51 -10.12 27.52
CA GLY A 57 0.47 -9.31 28.14
C GLY A 57 -0.02 -8.12 27.31
N GLU A 58 0.65 -7.80 26.21
CA GLU A 58 0.35 -6.63 25.37
C GLU A 58 -0.56 -6.97 24.18
N TRP A 59 -0.84 -8.25 23.96
CA TRP A 59 -1.72 -8.70 22.88
C TRP A 59 -3.17 -8.32 23.14
N THR A 60 -3.73 -7.54 22.24
CA THR A 60 -5.17 -7.22 22.19
C THR A 60 -5.75 -7.69 20.86
N SER A 61 -7.08 -7.78 20.78
CA SER A 61 -7.77 -8.12 19.51
C SER A 61 -7.36 -7.17 18.38
N THR A 62 -7.32 -5.86 18.66
CA THR A 62 -6.86 -4.83 17.71
C THR A 62 -5.42 -5.05 17.26
N ARG A 63 -4.48 -5.25 18.19
CA ARG A 63 -3.06 -5.48 17.87
C ARG A 63 -2.87 -6.76 17.05
N SER A 64 -3.69 -7.77 17.31
CA SER A 64 -3.69 -9.03 16.54
C SER A 64 -4.14 -8.80 15.10
N LEU A 65 -5.19 -8.01 14.88
CA LEU A 65 -5.64 -7.65 13.53
C LEU A 65 -4.63 -6.79 12.77
N ILE A 66 -4.02 -5.80 13.43
CA ILE A 66 -2.95 -5.00 12.79
C ILE A 66 -1.76 -5.90 12.45
N THR A 67 -1.35 -6.78 13.35
CA THR A 67 -0.30 -7.77 13.09
C THR A 67 -0.63 -8.68 11.92
N ALA A 68 -1.86 -9.20 11.85
CA ALA A 68 -2.32 -10.01 10.72
C ALA A 68 -2.26 -9.22 9.41
N GLY A 69 -2.63 -7.94 9.42
CA GLY A 69 -2.51 -7.07 8.25
C GLY A 69 -1.06 -6.86 7.80
N LEU A 70 -0.14 -6.70 8.75
CA LEU A 70 1.29 -6.59 8.45
C LEU A 70 1.84 -7.90 7.87
N LEU A 71 1.43 -9.06 8.40
CA LEU A 71 1.81 -10.37 7.85
C LEU A 71 1.26 -10.59 6.43
N PHE A 72 0.01 -10.19 6.16
CA PHE A 72 -0.54 -10.23 4.81
C PHE A 72 0.20 -9.27 3.86
N SER A 73 0.62 -8.10 4.34
CA SER A 73 1.42 -7.15 3.57
C SER A 73 2.79 -7.73 3.21
N PHE A 74 3.44 -8.41 4.15
CA PHE A 74 4.69 -9.14 3.91
C PHE A 74 4.51 -10.25 2.87
N ALA A 75 3.42 -11.03 2.96
CA ALA A 75 3.10 -12.04 1.96
C ALA A 75 2.83 -11.40 0.58
N GLY A 76 2.12 -10.28 0.55
CA GLY A 76 1.88 -9.51 -0.67
C GLY A 76 3.17 -9.02 -1.32
N ASP A 77 4.11 -8.51 -0.52
CA ASP A 77 5.43 -8.07 -0.99
C ASP A 77 6.21 -9.20 -1.65
N PHE A 78 6.18 -10.40 -1.05
CA PHE A 78 6.77 -11.61 -1.60
C PHE A 78 6.15 -12.01 -2.95
N PHE A 79 4.81 -12.05 -3.03
CA PHE A 79 4.12 -12.42 -4.27
C PHE A 79 4.28 -11.38 -5.39
N LEU A 80 4.48 -10.11 -5.04
CA LEU A 80 4.77 -9.05 -6.01
C LEU A 80 6.22 -9.04 -6.51
N ILE A 81 7.11 -9.92 -6.03
CA ILE A 81 8.45 -10.06 -6.62
C ILE A 81 8.28 -10.69 -8.01
N PRO A 82 8.66 -9.98 -9.10
CA PRO A 82 8.53 -10.53 -10.44
C PRO A 82 9.46 -11.72 -10.63
N SER A 83 9.11 -12.62 -11.55
CA SER A 83 10.03 -13.66 -11.99
C SER A 83 11.27 -13.04 -12.67
N ARG A 84 12.40 -13.78 -12.72
CA ARG A 84 13.61 -13.28 -13.40
C ARG A 84 13.35 -12.89 -14.85
N SER A 85 12.57 -13.69 -15.57
CA SER A 85 12.18 -13.40 -16.94
C SER A 85 11.38 -12.11 -17.06
N GLU A 86 10.38 -11.89 -16.19
CA GLU A 86 9.58 -10.65 -16.20
C GLU A 86 10.42 -9.43 -15.83
N PHE A 87 11.34 -9.57 -14.86
CA PHE A 87 12.18 -8.47 -14.39
C PHE A 87 13.13 -7.95 -15.49
N TYR A 88 13.81 -8.85 -16.20
CA TYR A 88 14.75 -8.48 -17.26
C TYR A 88 14.06 -8.16 -18.59
N ASN A 89 12.95 -8.83 -18.91
CA ASN A 89 12.21 -8.62 -20.16
C ASN A 89 11.16 -7.51 -20.11
N ALA A 90 11.04 -6.78 -18.99
CA ALA A 90 10.06 -5.72 -18.79
C ALA A 90 10.03 -4.65 -19.92
N ASN A 91 11.13 -4.49 -20.66
CA ASN A 91 11.26 -3.51 -21.75
C ASN A 91 11.36 -4.15 -23.16
N SER A 92 11.33 -5.47 -23.27
CA SER A 92 11.80 -6.17 -24.48
C SER A 92 10.73 -6.39 -25.54
N ASN A 93 9.43 -6.23 -25.24
CA ASN A 93 8.36 -6.40 -26.23
C ASN A 93 7.12 -5.51 -25.92
N PRO A 94 6.97 -4.35 -26.58
CA PRO A 94 5.82 -3.45 -26.38
C PRO A 94 4.50 -3.94 -26.99
N GLN A 95 4.49 -5.05 -27.75
CA GLN A 95 3.30 -5.58 -28.45
C GLN A 95 2.71 -6.85 -27.81
N GLN A 96 3.35 -7.42 -26.79
CA GLN A 96 2.77 -8.56 -26.09
C GLN A 96 1.76 -8.04 -25.08
N GLU A 97 0.49 -8.48 -25.20
CA GLU A 97 -0.51 -8.29 -24.14
C GLU A 97 0.14 -8.68 -22.81
N LYS A 98 0.28 -7.70 -21.91
CA LYS A 98 0.94 -7.86 -20.61
C LYS A 98 0.05 -8.75 -19.76
N LYS A 99 0.11 -10.06 -19.99
CA LYS A 99 -0.66 -11.05 -19.23
C LYS A 99 -0.21 -10.96 -17.78
N ILE A 100 -1.13 -10.52 -16.92
CA ILE A 100 -0.82 -10.30 -15.52
C ILE A 100 -0.57 -11.65 -14.87
N SER A 101 0.54 -11.77 -14.15
CA SER A 101 0.92 -13.03 -13.53
C SER A 101 0.00 -13.37 -12.37
N ILE A 102 -0.22 -14.66 -12.14
CA ILE A 102 -1.00 -15.14 -10.98
C ILE A 102 -0.34 -14.67 -9.67
N SER A 103 0.99 -14.62 -9.63
CA SER A 103 1.74 -14.10 -8.49
C SER A 103 1.37 -12.64 -8.19
N PHE A 104 1.28 -11.80 -9.23
CA PHE A 104 0.84 -10.41 -9.07
C PHE A 104 -0.59 -10.33 -8.50
N GLN A 105 -1.52 -11.14 -9.02
CA GLN A 105 -2.90 -11.18 -8.51
C GLN A 105 -2.97 -11.64 -7.04
N LEU A 106 -2.21 -12.67 -6.67
CA LEU A 106 -2.09 -13.12 -5.28
C LEU A 106 -1.51 -12.03 -4.38
N GLY A 107 -0.54 -11.25 -4.88
CA GLY A 107 -0.02 -10.07 -4.19
C GLY A 107 -1.11 -9.04 -3.91
N VAL A 108 -1.90 -8.67 -4.92
CA VAL A 108 -3.03 -7.73 -4.76
C VAL A 108 -4.07 -8.26 -3.78
N VAL A 109 -4.39 -9.56 -3.81
CA VAL A 109 -5.33 -10.18 -2.86
C VAL A 109 -4.77 -10.17 -1.43
N ALA A 110 -3.47 -10.44 -1.25
CA ALA A 110 -2.83 -10.36 0.06
C ALA A 110 -2.87 -8.93 0.61
N PHE A 111 -2.58 -7.91 -0.21
CA PHE A 111 -2.76 -6.52 0.19
C PHE A 111 -4.21 -6.16 0.50
N ALA A 112 -5.17 -6.68 -0.27
CA ALA A 112 -6.59 -6.50 0.03
C ALA A 112 -6.94 -7.05 1.44
N ALA A 113 -6.47 -8.25 1.76
CA ALA A 113 -6.64 -8.86 3.07
C ALA A 113 -5.97 -8.05 4.18
N ALA A 114 -4.80 -7.46 3.92
CA ALA A 114 -4.12 -6.58 4.86
C ALA A 114 -4.97 -5.35 5.21
N HIS A 115 -5.49 -4.66 4.19
CA HIS A 115 -6.34 -3.49 4.39
C HIS A 115 -7.67 -3.84 5.08
N ILE A 116 -8.26 -5.00 4.79
CA ILE A 116 -9.43 -5.51 5.53
C ILE A 116 -9.10 -5.70 7.01
N ALA A 117 -7.94 -6.28 7.34
CA ALA A 117 -7.53 -6.45 8.72
C ALA A 117 -7.37 -5.09 9.44
N TYR A 118 -6.81 -4.08 8.76
CA TYR A 118 -6.72 -2.72 9.30
C TYR A 118 -8.09 -2.06 9.49
N ILE A 119 -9.03 -2.22 8.55
CA ILE A 119 -10.42 -1.75 8.69
C ILE A 119 -11.05 -2.33 9.95
N LEU A 120 -10.97 -3.66 10.11
CA LEU A 120 -11.53 -4.35 11.27
C LEU A 120 -10.84 -3.88 12.56
N ALA A 121 -9.53 -3.67 12.56
CA ALA A 121 -8.81 -3.15 13.71
C ALA A 121 -9.29 -1.74 14.11
N PHE A 122 -9.50 -0.85 13.13
CA PHE A 122 -9.96 0.51 13.40
C PHE A 122 -11.41 0.54 13.90
N PHE A 123 -12.27 -0.36 13.41
CA PHE A 123 -13.61 -0.55 13.96
C PHE A 123 -13.61 -1.23 15.32
N GLN A 124 -12.62 -2.03 15.69
CA GLN A 124 -12.55 -2.59 17.05
C GLN A 124 -12.03 -1.56 18.06
N ASP A 125 -11.07 -0.73 17.66
CA ASP A 125 -10.49 0.31 18.50
C ASP A 125 -11.14 1.67 18.15
N ASN A 126 -12.45 1.78 18.36
CA ASN A 126 -13.18 3.04 18.24
C ASN A 126 -14.12 3.31 19.41
N GLU A 127 -14.27 4.59 19.75
CA GLU A 127 -15.26 5.08 20.71
C GLU A 127 -16.49 5.66 19.99
N ILE A 128 -16.27 6.43 18.92
CA ILE A 128 -17.31 7.09 18.14
C ILE A 128 -17.03 6.89 16.64
N ILE A 129 -18.11 6.67 15.88
CA ILE A 129 -18.07 6.60 14.41
C ILE A 129 -18.88 7.76 13.82
N SER A 130 -18.21 8.64 13.09
CA SER A 130 -18.90 9.65 12.27
C SER A 130 -19.29 9.07 10.92
N TRP A 131 -20.51 8.52 10.81
CA TRP A 131 -21.03 7.94 9.57
C TRP A 131 -21.08 8.94 8.40
N GLY A 132 -21.33 10.23 8.69
CA GLY A 132 -21.30 11.29 7.70
C GLY A 132 -19.89 11.49 7.12
N THR A 133 -18.87 11.52 7.98
CA THR A 133 -17.46 11.58 7.55
C THR A 133 -17.07 10.33 6.77
N PHE A 134 -17.50 9.15 7.24
CA PHE A 134 -17.23 7.88 6.56
C PHE A 134 -17.77 7.91 5.11
N ALA A 135 -19.06 8.18 4.95
CA ALA A 135 -19.71 8.19 3.64
C ALA A 135 -19.10 9.24 2.71
N THR A 136 -18.85 10.46 3.24
CA THR A 136 -18.27 11.56 2.46
C THR A 136 -16.85 11.23 2.00
N THR A 137 -15.98 10.76 2.91
CA THR A 137 -14.60 10.39 2.58
C THR A 137 -14.57 9.23 1.58
N PHE A 138 -15.39 8.19 1.78
CA PHE A 138 -15.48 7.07 0.85
C PHE A 138 -15.88 7.52 -0.57
N LEU A 139 -16.93 8.32 -0.70
CA LEU A 139 -17.41 8.81 -1.99
C LEU A 139 -16.37 9.70 -2.68
N ILE A 140 -15.71 10.60 -1.93
CA ILE A 140 -14.65 11.46 -2.47
C ILE A 140 -13.48 10.60 -2.96
N THR A 141 -13.00 9.65 -2.16
CA THR A 141 -11.85 8.81 -2.55
C THR A 141 -12.17 7.96 -3.78
N MET A 142 -13.36 7.37 -3.86
CA MET A 142 -13.82 6.63 -5.04
C MET A 142 -13.96 7.54 -6.29
N ALA A 143 -14.47 8.76 -6.12
CA ALA A 143 -14.57 9.73 -7.19
C ALA A 143 -13.19 10.15 -7.71
N VAL A 144 -12.23 10.38 -6.81
CA VAL A 144 -10.83 10.68 -7.16
C VAL A 144 -10.20 9.49 -7.88
N ALA A 145 -10.37 8.26 -7.40
CA ALA A 145 -9.85 7.06 -8.06
C ALA A 145 -10.40 6.89 -9.48
N LYS A 146 -11.70 7.15 -9.69
CA LYS A 146 -12.32 7.16 -11.02
C LYS A 146 -11.78 8.29 -11.90
N TRP A 147 -11.65 9.50 -11.37
CA TRP A 147 -11.13 10.67 -12.10
C TRP A 147 -9.69 10.43 -12.57
N LEU A 148 -8.84 9.86 -11.72
CA LEU A 148 -7.46 9.49 -12.04
C LEU A 148 -7.37 8.37 -13.10
N GLY A 149 -8.44 7.59 -13.29
CA GLY A 149 -8.48 6.45 -14.24
C GLY A 149 -8.16 5.10 -13.61
N VAL A 150 -8.04 5.01 -12.28
CA VAL A 150 -7.78 3.75 -11.58
C VAL A 150 -8.97 2.80 -11.71
N ILE A 151 -10.19 3.34 -11.69
CA ILE A 151 -11.44 2.59 -11.78
C ILE A 151 -12.07 2.81 -13.16
N TYR A 152 -12.19 1.74 -13.95
CA TYR A 152 -12.79 1.73 -15.29
C TYR A 152 -12.35 2.93 -16.17
N PRO A 153 -11.05 3.04 -16.49
CA PRO A 153 -10.57 4.14 -17.33
C PRO A 153 -11.26 4.14 -18.70
N PRO A 154 -11.77 5.30 -19.16
CA PRO A 154 -12.16 5.47 -20.55
C PRO A 154 -10.99 5.25 -21.52
N PRO A 155 -11.27 4.90 -22.80
CA PRO A 155 -10.25 4.66 -23.81
C PRO A 155 -9.34 5.87 -24.11
N HIS A 156 -9.77 7.08 -23.80
CA HIS A 156 -9.01 8.30 -24.04
C HIS A 156 -8.75 9.04 -22.73
N SER A 157 -7.51 9.48 -22.52
CA SER A 157 -7.14 10.35 -21.42
C SER A 157 -7.66 11.78 -21.65
N SER A 158 -8.13 12.41 -20.58
CA SER A 158 -8.51 13.82 -20.56
C SER A 158 -8.29 14.40 -19.17
N ALA A 159 -8.21 15.73 -19.07
CA ALA A 159 -8.12 16.41 -17.76
C ALA A 159 -9.35 16.14 -16.85
N ARG A 160 -10.48 15.70 -17.42
CA ARG A 160 -11.73 15.42 -16.70
C ARG A 160 -11.93 13.93 -16.39
N SER A 161 -11.15 13.03 -16.96
CA SER A 161 -11.27 11.58 -16.76
C SER A 161 -10.06 10.84 -17.33
N ASN A 162 -9.61 9.80 -16.63
CA ASN A 162 -8.39 9.05 -16.98
C ASN A 162 -7.15 9.95 -17.07
N VAL A 163 -6.97 10.79 -16.04
CA VAL A 163 -5.85 11.76 -15.97
C VAL A 163 -4.48 11.07 -16.03
N LEU A 164 -4.37 9.84 -15.52
CA LEU A 164 -3.11 9.09 -15.51
C LEU A 164 -2.86 8.29 -16.80
N ASP A 165 -3.77 8.36 -17.78
CA ASP A 165 -3.71 7.63 -19.06
C ASP A 165 -3.47 6.12 -18.87
N LEU A 166 -4.32 5.52 -18.03
CA LEU A 166 -4.30 4.10 -17.70
C LEU A 166 -5.12 3.31 -18.71
N ASP A 167 -4.67 2.10 -18.99
CA ASP A 167 -5.36 1.10 -19.78
C ASP A 167 -5.37 -0.22 -19.01
N LEU A 168 -6.54 -0.53 -18.46
CA LEU A 168 -6.73 -1.72 -17.65
C LEU A 168 -7.24 -2.86 -18.53
N PRO A 169 -6.52 -4.01 -18.57
CA PRO A 169 -7.03 -5.24 -19.14
C PRO A 169 -8.41 -5.61 -18.57
N ALA A 170 -9.30 -6.15 -19.41
CA ALA A 170 -10.70 -6.38 -19.03
C ALA A 170 -10.88 -7.32 -17.82
N ASP A 171 -9.99 -8.31 -17.69
CA ASP A 171 -9.90 -9.27 -16.58
C ASP A 171 -9.48 -8.62 -15.26
N MET A 172 -8.71 -7.53 -15.30
CA MET A 172 -8.20 -6.85 -14.11
C MET A 172 -9.15 -5.78 -13.56
N LYS A 173 -10.11 -5.30 -14.36
CA LYS A 173 -11.06 -4.24 -13.94
C LYS A 173 -11.84 -4.61 -12.67
N PRO A 174 -12.40 -5.83 -12.52
CA PRO A 174 -13.11 -6.21 -11.30
C PRO A 174 -12.18 -6.26 -10.09
N LEU A 175 -10.97 -6.82 -10.25
CA LEU A 175 -9.99 -6.92 -9.17
C LEU A 175 -9.57 -5.55 -8.67
N VAL A 176 -9.22 -4.63 -9.59
CA VAL A 176 -8.81 -3.26 -9.25
C VAL A 176 -9.97 -2.48 -8.64
N LEU A 177 -11.21 -2.66 -9.11
CA LEU A 177 -12.39 -2.04 -8.50
C LEU A 177 -12.58 -2.49 -7.04
N VAL A 178 -12.54 -3.80 -6.80
CA VAL A 178 -12.71 -4.37 -5.45
C VAL A 178 -11.61 -3.84 -4.53
N TYR A 179 -10.36 -3.88 -4.99
CA TYR A 179 -9.22 -3.38 -4.24
C TYR A 179 -9.35 -1.87 -3.94
N ALA A 180 -9.67 -1.05 -4.95
CA ALA A 180 -9.88 0.39 -4.79
C ALA A 180 -11.02 0.71 -3.80
N THR A 181 -12.06 -0.13 -3.77
CA THR A 181 -13.15 -0.03 -2.79
C THR A 181 -12.64 -0.33 -1.39
N ILE A 182 -11.86 -1.40 -1.20
CA ILE A 182 -11.30 -1.78 0.09
C ILE A 182 -10.39 -0.68 0.64
N ILE A 183 -9.44 -0.16 -0.14
CA ILE A 183 -8.55 0.90 0.33
C ILE A 183 -9.29 2.21 0.61
N SER A 184 -10.34 2.53 -0.17
CA SER A 184 -11.23 3.68 0.10
C SER A 184 -12.00 3.51 1.40
N VAL A 185 -12.49 2.29 1.70
CA VAL A 185 -13.13 1.97 2.97
C VAL A 185 -12.13 2.08 4.13
N MET A 186 -10.90 1.61 3.97
CA MET A 186 -9.85 1.78 4.99
C MET A 186 -9.62 3.26 5.30
N PHE A 187 -9.44 4.09 4.28
CA PHE A 187 -9.23 5.52 4.48
C PHE A 187 -10.44 6.21 5.11
N ALA A 188 -11.65 5.89 4.66
CA ALA A 188 -12.90 6.38 5.25
C ALA A 188 -13.05 5.95 6.72
N THR A 189 -12.73 4.71 7.04
CA THR A 189 -12.75 4.19 8.43
C THR A 189 -11.76 4.97 9.28
N ALA A 190 -10.51 5.07 8.83
CA ALA A 190 -9.47 5.81 9.56
C ALA A 190 -9.86 7.27 9.83
N ALA A 191 -10.50 7.94 8.88
CA ALA A 191 -10.94 9.33 8.99
C ALA A 191 -12.20 9.52 9.86
N SER A 192 -13.03 8.49 10.02
CA SER A 192 -14.33 8.59 10.69
C SER A 192 -14.38 8.01 12.09
N THR A 193 -13.41 7.15 12.46
CA THR A 193 -13.32 6.56 13.80
C THR A 193 -12.39 7.36 14.71
N THR A 194 -12.80 7.56 15.96
CA THR A 194 -11.93 8.06 17.04
C THR A 194 -11.38 6.89 17.87
N PRO A 195 -10.06 6.77 18.08
CA PRO A 195 -9.49 5.68 18.90
C PRO A 195 -9.96 5.77 20.36
N ILE A 196 -10.07 4.62 21.04
CA ILE A 196 -10.53 4.56 22.44
C ILE A 196 -9.51 5.23 23.38
N ASP A 197 -8.21 5.09 23.08
CA ASP A 197 -7.13 5.74 23.82
C ASP A 197 -6.50 6.86 23.00
N VAL A 198 -7.13 8.03 23.03
CA VAL A 198 -6.67 9.24 22.32
C VAL A 198 -5.35 9.79 22.90
N LEU A 199 -5.03 9.47 24.16
CA LEU A 199 -3.83 9.96 24.84
C LEU A 199 -2.58 9.18 24.40
N SER A 200 -2.71 7.90 24.09
CA SER A 200 -1.61 7.05 23.60
C SER A 200 -1.59 6.91 22.08
N ARG A 201 -2.75 6.91 21.42
CA ARG A 201 -2.87 6.59 19.98
C ARG A 201 -3.49 7.72 19.20
N TRP A 202 -2.69 8.28 18.31
CA TRP A 202 -3.10 9.45 17.58
C TRP A 202 -4.06 9.08 16.43
N GLN A 203 -5.30 9.57 16.46
CA GLN A 203 -6.25 9.42 15.34
C GLN A 203 -5.64 9.80 13.99
N TYR A 204 -4.85 10.87 13.97
CA TYR A 204 -4.19 11.38 12.77
C TYR A 204 -3.14 10.40 12.22
N GLN A 205 -2.58 9.51 13.05
CA GLN A 205 -1.66 8.46 12.61
C GLN A 205 -2.36 7.44 11.72
N ARG A 206 -3.58 7.00 12.07
CA ARG A 206 -4.38 6.08 11.24
C ARG A 206 -4.72 6.71 9.90
N VAL A 207 -5.18 7.96 9.92
CA VAL A 207 -5.52 8.73 8.70
C VAL A 207 -4.30 8.92 7.82
N PHE A 208 -3.17 9.31 8.43
CA PHE A 208 -1.93 9.53 7.71
C PHE A 208 -1.40 8.25 7.06
N GLY A 209 -1.33 7.15 7.80
CA GLY A 209 -0.93 5.85 7.24
C GLY A 209 -1.86 5.38 6.10
N ALA A 210 -3.17 5.48 6.30
CA ALA A 210 -4.16 5.14 5.27
C ALA A 210 -4.04 6.04 4.01
N ALA A 211 -3.79 7.34 4.19
CA ALA A 211 -3.55 8.26 3.07
C ALA A 211 -2.28 7.90 2.28
N MET A 212 -1.21 7.49 2.98
CA MET A 212 0.02 7.03 2.33
C MET A 212 -0.21 5.79 1.48
N PHE A 213 -1.04 4.82 1.93
CA PHE A 213 -1.41 3.67 1.11
C PHE A 213 -2.21 4.07 -0.12
N VAL A 214 -3.25 4.89 0.02
CA VAL A 214 -4.03 5.40 -1.13
C VAL A 214 -3.11 6.06 -2.16
N ALA A 215 -2.18 6.91 -1.71
CA ALA A 215 -1.23 7.58 -2.58
C ALA A 215 -0.26 6.59 -3.24
N SER A 216 0.30 5.65 -2.48
CA SER A 216 1.16 4.58 -3.00
C SER A 216 0.45 3.77 -4.08
N ASP A 217 -0.79 3.37 -3.86
CA ASP A 217 -1.55 2.53 -4.79
C ASP A 217 -1.85 3.24 -6.11
N VAL A 218 -1.99 4.57 -6.09
CA VAL A 218 -2.05 5.37 -7.33
C VAL A 218 -0.73 5.28 -8.12
N TYR A 219 0.42 5.30 -7.45
CA TYR A 219 1.71 5.09 -8.13
C TYR A 219 1.87 3.68 -8.66
N VAL A 220 1.39 2.66 -7.93
CA VAL A 220 1.37 1.26 -8.38
C VAL A 220 0.47 1.10 -9.60
N ALA A 221 -0.75 1.67 -9.59
CA ALA A 221 -1.66 1.63 -10.73
C ALA A 221 -1.04 2.31 -11.96
N LYS A 222 -0.39 3.46 -11.76
CA LYS A 222 0.33 4.17 -12.82
C LYS A 222 1.50 3.35 -13.39
N ASP A 223 2.23 2.62 -12.56
CA ASP A 223 3.33 1.77 -13.03
C ASP A 223 2.84 0.51 -13.76
N ALA A 224 1.76 -0.09 -13.26
CA ALA A 224 1.22 -1.33 -13.80
C ALA A 224 0.50 -1.15 -15.14
N PHE A 225 -0.30 -0.07 -15.28
CA PHE A 225 -1.34 0.06 -16.31
C PHE A 225 -1.19 1.27 -17.25
N LYS A 226 -0.13 2.07 -17.17
CA LYS A 226 0.03 3.22 -18.09
C LYS A 226 0.22 2.75 -19.54
N LYS A 227 -0.46 3.41 -20.49
CA LYS A 227 -0.41 3.07 -21.93
C LYS A 227 0.96 3.18 -22.57
N SER A 228 1.69 4.24 -22.25
CA SER A 228 3.01 4.47 -22.82
C SER A 228 4.07 3.74 -21.98
N PRO A 229 4.91 2.87 -22.58
CA PRO A 229 6.01 2.21 -21.89
C PRO A 229 7.08 3.26 -21.56
N GLY A 230 6.91 3.93 -20.42
CA GLY A 230 7.98 4.68 -19.78
C GLY A 230 8.80 3.73 -18.93
N SER A 231 10.13 3.84 -18.95
CA SER A 231 10.95 3.18 -17.93
C SER A 231 10.47 3.63 -16.55
N ARG A 232 10.37 2.69 -15.60
CA ARG A 232 10.04 2.98 -14.20
C ARG A 232 11.13 3.90 -13.65
N GLY A 233 10.87 5.21 -13.71
CA GLY A 233 11.82 6.22 -13.29
C GLY A 233 12.14 6.04 -11.82
N TRP A 234 13.41 6.22 -11.45
CA TRP A 234 13.87 6.14 -10.07
C TRP A 234 12.97 6.95 -9.12
N VAL A 235 12.55 8.14 -9.55
CA VAL A 235 11.61 9.02 -8.83
C VAL A 235 10.27 8.32 -8.55
N GLN A 236 9.64 7.71 -9.56
CA GLN A 236 8.35 7.02 -9.39
C GLN A 236 8.48 5.82 -8.44
N SER A 237 9.58 5.08 -8.53
CA SER A 237 9.86 3.95 -7.64
C SER A 237 10.08 4.42 -6.19
N THR A 238 10.84 5.50 -5.99
CA THR A 238 11.12 6.08 -4.68
C THR A 238 9.84 6.58 -4.00
N PHE A 239 8.98 7.29 -4.72
CA PHE A 239 7.72 7.79 -4.14
C PHE A 239 6.74 6.65 -3.86
N GLY A 240 6.58 5.69 -4.78
CA GLY A 240 5.71 4.54 -4.57
C GLY A 240 6.15 3.69 -3.37
N TYR A 241 7.39 3.20 -3.38
CA TYR A 241 7.90 2.40 -2.26
C TYR A 241 8.03 3.20 -0.97
N GLY A 242 8.43 4.46 -1.05
CA GLY A 242 8.52 5.34 0.12
C GLY A 242 7.18 5.49 0.80
N LEU A 243 6.12 5.82 0.06
CA LEU A 243 4.77 5.95 0.62
C LEU A 243 4.26 4.61 1.17
N TYR A 244 4.49 3.52 0.46
CA TYR A 244 4.09 2.18 0.90
C TYR A 244 4.76 1.78 2.22
N PHE A 245 6.09 1.68 2.24
CA PHE A 245 6.82 1.14 3.38
C PHE A 245 6.72 2.05 4.61
N TRP A 246 6.78 3.38 4.42
CA TRP A 246 6.56 4.28 5.55
C TRP A 246 5.10 4.27 6.01
N GLY A 247 4.13 4.09 5.11
CA GLY A 247 2.73 3.85 5.49
C GLY A 247 2.58 2.62 6.38
N GLN A 248 3.27 1.52 6.04
CA GLN A 248 3.34 0.33 6.88
C GLN A 248 3.99 0.60 8.23
N MET A 249 5.10 1.36 8.29
CA MET A 249 5.73 1.73 9.56
C MET A 249 4.80 2.56 10.45
N VAL A 250 4.07 3.51 9.85
CA VAL A 250 3.09 4.34 10.55
C VAL A 250 1.96 3.48 11.13
N ILE A 251 1.47 2.48 10.40
CA ILE A 251 0.46 1.54 10.93
C ILE A 251 1.08 0.57 11.96
N ALA A 252 2.30 0.09 11.73
CA ALA A 252 2.99 -0.80 12.65
C ALA A 252 3.27 -0.16 14.01
N GLY A 253 3.46 1.16 14.07
CA GLY A 253 3.61 1.89 15.33
C GLY A 253 2.33 2.00 16.17
N LEU A 254 1.19 1.49 15.67
CA LEU A 254 -0.05 1.31 16.45
C LEU A 254 -0.03 0.01 17.27
N VAL A 255 0.95 -0.85 17.04
CA VAL A 255 1.16 -2.13 17.72
C VAL A 255 2.15 -1.94 18.84
#